data_AF-A0A1G1GWD9-F1
#
_entry.id   AF-A0A1G1GWD9-F1
#
_cell.length_a   1.000
_cell.length_b   1.000
_cell.length_c   1.000
_cell.angle_alpha   90.00
_cell.angle_beta   90.00
_cell.angle_gamma   90.00
#
_symmetry.space_group_name_H-M   'P 1'
#
loop_
_entity.id
_entity.type
_entity.pdbx_description
1 polymer ?
#
loop_
_entity_poly.entity_id
_entity_poly.type
_entity_poly.pdbx_seq_one_letter_code
_entity_poly.pdbx_strand_id
1 'polypeptide(L)'
;MKGFAPVVFLLLAAAAATALFLYWPAAAPSDSRSIAFEKSRLAGSLDQARVANDPVYARKFEMKLKDLDYLLAKAFIRENDPDAAIAVLQKLIRDEEAGSNGLARRRYRSWMDEARYYEALRQSNRLKRENAEAERADQRRGEILARAQAAKNEEQLEEGRSIRLVYGD
;
A
#
# COMPACT_ATOMS: atom_id res chain seq x y z
N MET A 1 12.73 5.96 60.97
CA MET A 1 12.86 5.52 59.55
C MET A 1 11.67 4.67 59.08
N LYS A 2 10.41 5.16 59.21
CA LYS A 2 9.20 4.41 58.81
C LYS A 2 8.42 5.04 57.63
N GLY A 3 8.87 6.19 57.12
CA GLY A 3 8.19 6.93 56.04
C GLY A 3 8.74 6.70 54.62
N PHE A 4 9.90 6.03 54.47
CA PHE A 4 10.55 5.86 53.17
C PHE A 4 10.10 4.62 52.40
N ALA A 5 9.72 3.54 53.09
CA ALA A 5 9.28 2.30 52.46
C ALA A 5 8.08 2.45 51.50
N PRO A 6 6.99 3.17 51.84
CA PRO A 6 5.85 3.30 50.92
C PRO A 6 6.15 4.19 49.71
N VAL A 7 7.02 5.20 49.87
CA VAL A 7 7.42 6.11 48.78
C VAL A 7 8.31 5.38 47.76
N VAL A 8 9.25 4.56 48.23
CA VAL A 8 10.10 3.74 47.36
C VAL A 8 9.25 2.71 46.59
N PHE A 9 8.23 2.13 47.22
CA PHE A 9 7.31 1.20 46.56
C PHE A 9 6.47 1.87 45.47
N LEU A 10 5.98 3.09 45.72
CA LEU A 10 5.26 3.89 44.73
C LEU A 10 6.13 4.27 43.53
N LEU A 11 7.40 4.62 43.75
CA LEU A 11 8.34 4.92 42.68
C LEU A 11 8.68 3.69 41.84
N LEU A 12 8.86 2.53 42.46
CA LEU A 12 9.06 1.25 41.76
C LEU A 12 7.82 0.85 40.94
N ALA A 13 6.62 1.02 41.49
CA ALA A 13 5.38 0.75 40.77
C ALA A 13 5.19 1.70 39.57
N ALA A 14 5.50 2.99 39.74
CA ALA A 14 5.44 3.97 38.67
C ALA A 14 6.47 3.68 37.56
N ALA A 15 7.70 3.29 37.93
CA ALA A 15 8.74 2.88 36.99
C ALA A 15 8.37 1.58 36.23
N ALA A 16 7.78 0.61 36.91
CA ALA A 16 7.28 -0.62 36.29
C ALA A 16 6.11 -0.34 35.34
N ALA A 17 5.19 0.55 35.72
CA ALA A 17 4.07 0.96 34.87
C ALA A 17 4.53 1.75 33.64
N THR A 18 5.54 2.63 33.77
CA THR A 18 6.14 3.33 32.62
C THR A 18 6.93 2.39 31.73
N ALA A 19 7.69 1.45 32.29
CA ALA A 19 8.33 0.40 31.51
C ALA A 19 7.29 -0.44 30.75
N LEU A 20 6.22 -0.89 31.42
CA LEU A 20 5.14 -1.60 30.75
C LEU A 20 4.51 -0.74 29.64
N PHE A 21 4.21 0.53 29.89
CA PHE A 21 3.63 1.43 28.88
C PHE A 21 4.55 1.64 27.67
N LEU A 22 5.87 1.71 27.89
CA LEU A 22 6.86 1.83 26.83
C LEU A 22 7.06 0.53 26.04
N TYR A 23 6.94 -0.64 26.68
CA TYR A 23 7.16 -1.95 26.05
C TYR A 23 5.88 -2.66 25.57
N TRP A 24 4.69 -2.25 26.03
CA TRP A 24 3.39 -2.79 25.59
C TRP A 24 3.17 -2.75 24.07
N PRO A 25 3.53 -1.69 23.32
CA PRO A 25 3.37 -1.68 21.87
C PRO A 25 4.28 -2.69 21.15
N ALA A 26 5.35 -3.21 21.79
CA ALA A 26 6.22 -4.21 21.18
C ALA A 26 5.65 -5.64 21.24
N ALA A 27 4.66 -5.89 22.10
CA ALA A 27 4.08 -7.22 22.30
C ALA A 27 2.80 -7.48 21.48
N ALA A 28 2.15 -6.44 20.95
CA ALA A 28 1.05 -6.61 20.00
C ALA A 28 1.59 -7.17 18.67
N PRO A 29 0.94 -8.16 18.05
CA PRO A 29 1.34 -8.63 16.73
C PRO A 29 1.31 -7.44 15.76
N SER A 30 2.42 -7.23 15.05
CA SER A 30 2.52 -6.13 14.10
C SER A 30 1.48 -6.31 12.99
N ASP A 31 0.85 -5.20 12.57
CA ASP A 31 -0.14 -5.20 11.49
C ASP A 31 0.47 -5.80 10.21
N SER A 32 1.75 -5.52 9.96
CA SER A 32 2.52 -6.06 8.83
C SER A 32 2.58 -7.59 8.84
N ARG A 33 2.76 -8.22 10.00
CA ARG A 33 2.79 -9.70 10.12
C ARG A 33 1.43 -10.31 9.81
N SER A 34 0.36 -9.71 10.32
CA SER A 34 -1.01 -10.20 10.09
C SER A 34 -1.36 -10.13 8.60
N ILE A 35 -1.02 -9.01 7.94
CA ILE A 35 -1.25 -8.81 6.50
C ILE A 35 -0.37 -9.76 5.66
N ALA A 36 0.91 -9.94 6.04
CA ALA A 36 1.80 -10.88 5.36
C ALA A 36 1.31 -12.34 5.46
N PHE A 37 0.74 -12.72 6.61
CA PHE A 37 0.10 -14.02 6.79
C PHE A 37 -1.13 -14.16 5.89
N GLU A 38 -2.01 -13.14 5.85
CA GLU A 38 -3.18 -13.15 4.97
C GLU A 38 -2.79 -13.25 3.50
N LYS A 39 -1.77 -12.50 3.07
CA LYS A 39 -1.21 -12.59 1.71
C LYS A 39 -0.71 -13.99 1.40
N SER A 40 0.05 -14.60 2.32
CA SER A 40 0.59 -15.96 2.15
C SER A 40 -0.53 -17.00 2.07
N ARG A 41 -1.55 -16.87 2.92
CA ARG A 41 -2.74 -17.73 2.89
C ARG A 41 -3.52 -17.57 1.59
N LEU A 42 -3.72 -16.34 1.12
CA LEU A 42 -4.40 -16.08 -0.15
C LEU A 42 -3.60 -16.70 -1.30
N ALA A 43 -2.30 -16.42 -1.40
CA ALA A 43 -1.42 -17.01 -2.42
C ALA A 43 -1.43 -18.55 -2.41
N GLY A 44 -1.46 -19.17 -1.22
CA GLY A 44 -1.58 -20.63 -1.07
C GLY A 44 -2.94 -21.21 -1.48
N SER A 45 -3.99 -20.38 -1.57
CA SER A 45 -5.33 -20.78 -2.04
C SER A 45 -5.51 -20.66 -3.56
N LEU A 46 -4.46 -20.30 -4.29
CA LEU A 46 -4.51 -20.10 -5.74
C LEU A 46 -4.76 -21.42 -6.47
N ASP A 47 -5.89 -21.51 -7.17
CA ASP A 47 -6.18 -22.62 -8.07
C ASP A 47 -5.46 -22.41 -9.41
N GLN A 48 -4.28 -23.03 -9.56
CA GLN A 48 -3.44 -22.92 -10.76
C GLN A 48 -4.14 -23.42 -12.03
N ALA A 49 -4.98 -24.45 -11.92
CA ALA A 49 -5.73 -24.99 -13.06
C ALA A 49 -6.77 -23.97 -13.52
N ARG A 50 -7.44 -23.29 -12.58
CA ARG A 50 -8.39 -22.24 -12.91
C ARG A 50 -7.71 -20.99 -13.48
N VAL A 51 -6.55 -20.58 -12.95
CA VAL A 51 -5.79 -19.43 -13.48
C VAL A 51 -5.48 -19.57 -14.97
N ALA A 52 -5.09 -20.77 -15.40
CA ALA A 52 -4.75 -21.02 -16.80
C ALA A 52 -5.96 -20.92 -17.76
N ASN A 53 -7.17 -21.17 -17.25
CA ASN A 53 -8.38 -21.28 -18.08
C ASN A 53 -9.38 -20.13 -17.89
N ASP A 54 -9.28 -19.36 -16.80
CA ASP A 54 -10.19 -18.27 -16.44
C ASP A 54 -9.38 -16.97 -16.20
N PRO A 55 -9.15 -16.15 -17.25
CA PRO A 55 -8.37 -14.91 -17.13
C PRO A 55 -9.04 -13.87 -16.22
N VAL A 56 -10.36 -13.95 -16.02
CA VAL A 56 -11.08 -13.07 -15.10
C VAL A 56 -10.76 -13.43 -13.66
N TYR A 57 -10.76 -14.73 -13.34
CA TYR A 57 -10.33 -15.22 -12.03
C TYR A 57 -8.87 -14.85 -11.76
N ALA A 58 -7.97 -15.11 -12.72
CA ALA A 58 -6.55 -14.77 -12.60
C ALA A 58 -6.34 -13.29 -12.26
N ARG A 59 -6.98 -12.39 -13.03
CA ARG A 59 -6.89 -10.94 -12.81
C ARG A 59 -7.46 -10.52 -11.46
N LYS A 60 -8.62 -11.04 -11.06
CA LYS A 60 -9.21 -10.72 -9.75
C LYS A 60 -8.31 -11.14 -8.60
N PHE A 61 -7.66 -12.30 -8.73
CA PHE A 61 -6.74 -12.81 -7.72
C PHE A 61 -5.47 -11.96 -7.62
N GLU A 62 -4.87 -11.61 -8.76
CA GLU A 62 -3.73 -10.70 -8.83
C GLU A 62 -4.04 -9.35 -8.17
N MET A 63 -5.20 -8.75 -8.47
CA MET A 63 -5.62 -7.49 -7.86
C MET A 63 -5.73 -7.60 -6.33
N LYS A 64 -6.27 -8.69 -5.80
CA LYS A 64 -6.33 -8.89 -4.34
C LYS A 64 -4.95 -8.99 -3.71
N LEU A 65 -4.02 -9.72 -4.34
CA LEU A 65 -2.64 -9.78 -3.84
C LEU A 65 -1.96 -8.41 -3.87
N LYS A 66 -2.24 -7.62 -4.92
CA LYS A 66 -1.73 -6.25 -5.04
C LYS A 66 -2.28 -5.31 -3.96
N ASP A 67 -3.57 -5.43 -3.64
CA ASP A 67 -4.20 -4.68 -2.55
C ASP A 67 -3.56 -5.03 -1.20
N LEU A 68 -3.27 -6.31 -0.96
CA LEU A 68 -2.54 -6.76 0.25
C LEU A 68 -1.10 -6.26 0.29
N ASP A 69 -0.39 -6.23 -0.84
CA ASP A 69 0.94 -5.61 -0.94
C ASP A 69 0.90 -4.12 -0.55
N TYR A 70 -0.10 -3.38 -1.03
CA TYR A 70 -0.22 -1.97 -0.67
C TYR A 70 -0.58 -1.77 0.81
N LEU A 71 -1.46 -2.60 1.38
CA LEU A 71 -1.76 -2.59 2.81
C LEU A 71 -0.53 -2.93 3.65
N LEU A 72 0.29 -3.89 3.20
CA LEU A 72 1.53 -4.26 3.85
C LEU A 72 2.52 -3.08 3.89
N ALA A 73 2.69 -2.37 2.78
CA ALA A 73 3.51 -1.15 2.74
C ALA A 73 3.01 -0.10 3.73
N LYS A 74 1.69 0.13 3.81
CA LYS A 74 1.10 1.07 4.79
C LYS A 74 1.29 0.61 6.23
N ALA A 75 1.31 -0.69 6.50
CA ALA A 75 1.61 -1.22 7.82
C ALA A 75 3.07 -0.94 8.20
N PHE A 76 4.02 -1.21 7.31
CA PHE A 76 5.44 -0.88 7.53
C PHE A 76 5.66 0.61 7.81
N ILE A 77 4.97 1.50 7.09
CA ILE A 77 4.99 2.95 7.37
C ILE A 77 4.51 3.26 8.80
N ARG A 78 3.40 2.66 9.24
CA ARG A 78 2.84 2.86 10.59
C ARG A 78 3.75 2.30 11.69
N GLU A 79 4.49 1.24 11.37
CA GLU A 79 5.46 0.60 12.26
C GLU A 79 6.84 1.27 12.24
N ASN A 80 6.98 2.38 11.51
CA ASN A 80 8.24 3.11 11.34
C ASN A 80 9.37 2.24 10.75
N ASP A 81 9.01 1.33 9.84
CA ASP A 81 9.93 0.53 9.01
C ASP A 81 9.87 1.02 7.55
N PRO A 82 10.50 2.17 7.24
CA PRO A 82 10.37 2.76 5.92
C PRO A 82 11.10 1.99 4.81
N ASP A 83 12.17 1.25 5.12
CA ASP A 83 12.91 0.49 4.12
C ASP A 83 12.08 -0.67 3.57
N ALA A 84 11.37 -1.41 4.44
CA ALA A 84 10.44 -2.45 4.03
C ALA A 84 9.26 -1.87 3.22
N ALA A 85 8.73 -0.72 3.63
CA ALA A 85 7.68 -0.02 2.89
C ALA A 85 8.14 0.38 1.48
N ILE A 86 9.33 0.99 1.36
CA ILE A 86 9.91 1.43 0.08
C ILE A 86 10.09 0.24 -0.86
N ALA A 87 10.61 -0.89 -0.38
CA ALA A 87 10.82 -2.08 -1.20
C ALA A 87 9.51 -2.60 -1.82
N VAL A 88 8.44 -2.68 -1.03
CA VAL A 88 7.11 -3.10 -1.51
C VAL A 88 6.52 -2.08 -2.48
N LEU A 89 6.61 -0.78 -2.18
CA LEU A 89 6.07 0.28 -3.04
C LEU A 89 6.79 0.37 -4.39
N GLN A 90 8.11 0.24 -4.41
CA GLN A 90 8.88 0.21 -5.66
C GLN A 90 8.52 -1.00 -6.52
N LYS A 91 8.24 -2.16 -5.92
CA LYS A 91 7.72 -3.32 -6.66
C LYS A 91 6.37 -2.99 -7.29
N LEU A 92 5.42 -2.44 -6.51
CA LEU A 92 4.09 -2.09 -7.00
C LEU A 92 4.12 -1.07 -8.15
N ILE A 93 5.00 -0.06 -8.05
CA ILE A 93 5.22 0.93 -9.12
C ILE A 93 5.76 0.25 -10.38
N ARG A 94 6.79 -0.58 -10.27
CA ARG A 94 7.32 -1.33 -11.43
C ARG A 94 6.27 -2.24 -12.07
N ASP A 95 5.44 -2.90 -11.26
CA ASP A 95 4.37 -3.78 -11.74
C ASP A 95 3.32 -2.97 -12.54
N GLU A 96 2.97 -1.76 -12.08
CA GLU A 96 2.11 -0.81 -12.81
C GLU A 96 2.74 -0.30 -14.11
N GLU A 97 4.02 0.09 -14.08
CA GLU A 97 4.76 0.57 -15.25
C GLU A 97 4.94 -0.54 -16.30
N ALA A 98 5.26 -1.76 -15.89
CA ALA A 98 5.40 -2.91 -16.79
C ALA A 98 4.06 -3.29 -17.44
N GLY A 99 2.96 -3.23 -16.69
CA GLY A 99 1.61 -3.41 -17.22
C GLY A 99 1.21 -2.35 -18.26
N SER A 100 1.87 -1.18 -18.24
CA SER A 100 1.66 -0.10 -19.22
C SER A 100 2.36 -0.31 -20.56
N ASN A 101 3.35 -1.21 -20.63
CA ASN A 101 4.16 -1.43 -21.84
C ASN A 101 3.56 -2.43 -22.83
N GLY A 102 2.35 -2.95 -22.56
CA GLY A 102 1.59 -3.81 -23.47
C GLY A 102 0.83 -3.03 -24.55
N LEU A 103 0.36 -3.75 -25.58
CA LEU A 103 -0.52 -3.21 -26.64
C LEU A 103 -1.87 -2.65 -26.13
N ALA A 104 -2.25 -2.98 -24.89
CA ALA A 104 -3.50 -2.53 -24.29
C ALA A 104 -3.31 -1.16 -23.61
N ARG A 105 -4.16 -0.19 -23.96
CA ARG A 105 -4.20 1.14 -23.34
C ARG A 105 -4.38 1.01 -21.82
N ARG A 106 -3.49 1.66 -21.07
CA ARG A 106 -3.56 1.71 -19.61
C ARG A 106 -4.78 2.49 -19.14
N ARG A 107 -5.59 1.88 -18.27
CA ARG A 107 -6.85 2.45 -17.77
C ARG A 107 -6.64 3.47 -16.65
N TYR A 108 -7.60 4.38 -16.47
CA TYR A 108 -7.60 5.42 -15.42
C TYR A 108 -7.27 4.87 -14.02
N ARG A 109 -7.92 3.76 -13.64
CA ARG A 109 -7.72 3.14 -12.31
C ARG A 109 -6.25 2.79 -12.04
N SER A 110 -5.56 2.23 -13.03
CA SER A 110 -4.17 1.80 -12.90
C SER A 110 -3.22 2.99 -12.71
N TRP A 111 -3.48 4.13 -13.36
CA TRP A 111 -2.76 5.38 -13.08
C TRP A 111 -3.02 5.91 -11.67
N MET A 112 -4.28 5.85 -11.20
CA MET A 112 -4.63 6.26 -9.84
C MET A 112 -3.97 5.37 -8.78
N ASP A 113 -3.85 4.06 -9.04
CA ASP A 113 -3.19 3.11 -8.15
C ASP A 113 -1.70 3.48 -8.00
N GLU A 114 -1.00 3.74 -9.11
CA GLU A 114 0.40 4.20 -9.08
C GLU A 114 0.57 5.55 -8.35
N ALA A 115 -0.33 6.51 -8.56
CA ALA A 115 -0.27 7.78 -7.83
C ALA A 115 -0.34 7.59 -6.30
N ARG A 116 -1.17 6.63 -5.83
CA ARG A 116 -1.26 6.28 -4.40
C ARG A 116 0.01 5.60 -3.89
N TYR A 117 0.72 4.85 -4.74
CA TYR A 117 1.99 4.25 -4.38
C TYR A 117 3.08 5.32 -4.22
N TYR A 118 3.18 6.29 -5.13
CA TYR A 118 4.09 7.41 -4.98
C TYR A 118 3.80 8.29 -3.76
N GLU A 119 2.53 8.45 -3.40
CA GLU A 119 2.14 9.15 -2.17
C GLU A 119 2.68 8.46 -0.91
N ALA A 120 2.51 7.14 -0.83
CA ALA A 120 3.07 6.34 0.26
C ALA A 120 4.62 6.30 0.23
N LEU A 121 5.22 6.35 -0.96
CA LEU A 121 6.67 6.38 -1.13
C LEU A 121 7.26 7.68 -0.58
N ARG A 122 6.61 8.82 -0.88
CA ARG A 122 6.95 10.13 -0.30
C ARG A 122 6.89 10.08 1.23
N GLN A 123 5.85 9.47 1.81
CA GLN A 123 5.74 9.33 3.26
C GLN A 123 6.89 8.50 3.84
N SER A 124 7.24 7.38 3.19
CA SER A 124 8.33 6.51 3.62
C SER A 124 9.69 7.20 3.56
N ASN A 125 9.98 7.92 2.46
CA ASN A 125 11.21 8.69 2.31
C ASN A 125 11.32 9.82 3.35
N ARG A 126 10.19 10.44 3.73
CA ARG A 126 10.16 11.43 4.82
C ARG A 126 10.51 10.82 6.19
N LEU A 127 10.04 9.61 6.48
CA LEU A 127 10.42 8.89 7.71
C LEU A 127 11.95 8.62 7.73
N LYS A 128 12.55 8.34 6.57
CA LYS A 128 14.01 8.23 6.41
C LYS A 128 14.77 9.56 6.40
N ARG A 129 14.07 10.70 6.40
CA ARG A 129 14.64 12.05 6.23
C ARG A 129 15.34 12.25 4.87
N GLU A 130 14.94 11.48 3.86
CA GLU A 130 15.43 11.59 2.48
C GLU A 130 14.57 12.60 1.69
N ASN A 131 14.71 13.89 2.01
CA ASN A 131 13.83 14.94 1.47
C ASN A 131 13.85 15.02 -0.06
N ALA A 132 15.02 14.86 -0.69
CA ALA A 132 15.14 14.88 -2.15
C ALA A 132 14.34 13.74 -2.81
N GLU A 133 14.38 12.53 -2.25
CA GLU A 133 13.59 11.40 -2.76
C GLU A 133 12.10 11.57 -2.48
N ALA A 134 11.73 12.20 -1.37
CA ALA A 134 10.34 12.54 -1.08
C ALA A 134 9.78 13.55 -2.08
N GLU A 135 10.56 14.57 -2.46
CA GLU A 135 10.19 15.55 -3.48
C GLU A 135 10.09 14.92 -4.87
N ARG A 136 11.02 14.05 -5.25
CA ARG A 136 10.93 13.30 -6.52
C ARG A 136 9.68 12.43 -6.59
N ALA A 137 9.34 11.73 -5.50
CA ALA A 137 8.11 10.94 -5.44
C ALA A 137 6.86 11.82 -5.60
N ASP A 138 6.85 13.03 -5.03
CA ASP A 138 5.75 13.99 -5.17
C ASP A 138 5.62 14.52 -6.61
N GLN A 139 6.75 14.85 -7.25
CA GLN A 139 6.80 15.25 -8.65
C GLN A 139 6.26 14.16 -9.58
N ARG A 140 6.74 12.92 -9.41
CA ARG A 140 6.25 11.76 -10.17
C ARG A 140 4.75 11.55 -9.99
N ARG A 141 4.26 11.64 -8.75
CA ARG A 141 2.81 11.59 -8.47
C ARG A 141 2.04 12.63 -9.27
N GLY A 142 2.54 13.87 -9.36
CA GLY A 142 1.93 14.93 -10.16
C GLY A 142 1.82 14.57 -11.64
N GLU A 143 2.91 14.05 -12.23
CA GLU A 143 2.94 13.57 -13.63
C GLU A 143 1.91 12.46 -13.87
N ILE A 144 1.85 11.48 -12.96
CA ILE A 144 0.93 10.35 -13.03
C ILE A 144 -0.53 10.81 -12.92
N LEU A 145 -0.85 11.75 -12.04
CA LEU A 145 -2.21 12.29 -11.90
C LEU A 145 -2.65 13.05 -13.16
N ALA A 146 -1.75 13.79 -13.81
CA ALA A 146 -2.05 14.44 -15.08
C ALA A 146 -2.39 13.41 -16.17
N ARG A 147 -1.62 12.31 -16.25
CA ARG A 147 -1.90 11.18 -17.16
C ARG A 147 -3.20 10.46 -16.81
N ALA A 148 -3.49 10.27 -15.53
CA ALA A 148 -4.74 9.68 -15.07
C ALA A 148 -5.93 10.52 -15.57
N GLN A 149 -5.87 11.84 -15.43
CA GLN A 149 -6.95 12.71 -15.89
C GLN A 149 -7.15 12.65 -17.41
N ALA A 150 -6.07 12.58 -18.19
CA ALA A 150 -6.16 12.38 -19.63
C ALA A 150 -6.84 11.04 -19.96
N ALA A 151 -6.41 9.94 -19.33
CA ALA A 151 -7.00 8.61 -19.53
C ALA A 151 -8.49 8.59 -19.15
N LYS A 152 -8.89 9.26 -18.07
CA LYS A 152 -10.29 9.37 -17.65
C LYS A 152 -11.14 10.06 -18.73
N ASN A 153 -10.66 11.16 -19.29
CA ASN A 153 -11.39 11.88 -20.33
C ASN A 153 -11.56 11.03 -21.60
N GLU A 154 -10.51 10.28 -21.96
CA GLU A 154 -10.53 9.39 -23.12
C GLU A 154 -11.50 8.23 -22.92
N GLU A 155 -11.51 7.61 -21.74
CA GLU A 155 -12.47 6.56 -21.37
C GLU A 155 -13.91 7.06 -21.42
N GLN A 156 -14.18 8.27 -20.91
CA GLN A 156 -15.52 8.88 -20.98
C GLN A 156 -15.98 9.13 -22.42
N LEU A 157 -15.06 9.49 -23.32
CA LEU A 157 -15.37 9.65 -24.74
C LEU A 157 -15.65 8.32 -25.43
N GLU A 158 -14.91 7.25 -25.09
CA GLU A 158 -15.17 5.89 -25.56
C GLU A 158 -16.56 5.40 -25.10
N GLU A 159 -16.87 5.57 -23.81
CA GLU A 159 -18.17 5.20 -23.23
C GLU A 159 -19.31 6.01 -23.86
N GLY A 160 -19.17 7.34 -23.98
CA GLY A 160 -20.16 8.20 -24.61
C GLY A 160 -20.41 7.88 -26.10
N ARG A 161 -19.37 7.48 -26.84
CA ARG A 161 -19.52 6.97 -28.23
C ARG A 161 -20.23 5.62 -28.28
N SER A 162 -19.91 4.72 -27.35
CA SER A 162 -20.55 3.40 -27.27
C SER A 162 -22.05 3.50 -26.99
N ILE A 163 -22.49 4.42 -26.13
CA ILE A 163 -23.90 4.66 -25.84
C ILE A 163 -24.63 5.20 -27.07
N ARG A 164 -24.02 6.12 -27.82
CA ARG A 164 -24.62 6.66 -29.05
C ARG A 164 -24.79 5.59 -30.15
N LEU A 165 -23.90 4.59 -30.20
CA LEU A 165 -24.02 3.47 -31.15
C LEU A 165 -25.08 2.43 -30.74
N VAL A 166 -25.43 2.33 -29.45
CA VAL A 166 -26.41 1.36 -28.94
C VAL A 166 -27.84 1.92 -28.91
N TYR A 167 -27.97 3.24 -28.74
CA TYR A 167 -29.26 3.92 -28.59
C TYR A 167 -29.55 4.97 -29.67
N GLY A 168 -28.67 5.09 -30.66
CA GLY A 168 -28.80 6.01 -31.77
C GLY A 168 -29.04 5.27 -33.08
N ASP A 169 -30.23 4.69 -33.21
CA ASP A 169 -31.01 4.54 -34.44
C ASP A 169 -32.50 4.56 -34.06
#